data_AF-A0A1U7RKD2-F1
#
_entry.id   AF-A0A1U7RKD2-F1
#
_cell.length_a   1.000
_cell.length_b   1.000
_cell.length_c   1.000
_cell.angle_alpha   90.00
_cell.angle_beta   90.00
_cell.angle_gamma   90.00
#
_symmetry.space_group_name_H-M   'P 1'
#
loop_
_entity.id
_entity.type
_entity.pdbx_description
1 polymer ?
#
loop_
_entity_poly.entity_id
_entity_poly.type
_entity_poly.pdbx_seq_one_letter_code
_entity_poly.pdbx_strand_id
1 'polypeptide(L)'
;MAAQKINEGLEHLAKAEKYLKTGFLKWKPDYDSAASEYGKAAVAFKNAKQFEQAKDACLREAVAHENNRALFHAAKAYEQAGMMLKEMQKLPEAVQLIEKASMMYLENGTPDTAAMALERAGKLIENVDPEKAVQLYQQTANVFENEERLRQAVELLGKASRLLVRGRRYGFQNCMPIHHLCFESTFGTYT
;
A
#
# COMPACT_ATOMS: atom_id res chain seq x y z
N MET A 1 -24.82 21.66 -0.68
CA MET A 1 -24.07 20.70 0.15
C MET A 1 -22.77 20.26 -0.51
N ALA A 2 -22.77 19.66 -1.72
CA ALA A 2 -21.52 19.23 -2.38
C ALA A 2 -20.54 20.39 -2.65
N ALA A 3 -21.03 21.52 -3.18
CA ALA A 3 -20.19 22.71 -3.45
C ALA A 3 -19.55 23.30 -2.17
N GLN A 4 -20.25 23.25 -1.03
CA GLN A 4 -19.68 23.70 0.26
C GLN A 4 -18.52 22.80 0.68
N LYS A 5 -18.67 21.47 0.56
CA LYS A 5 -17.60 20.52 0.88
C LYS A 5 -16.39 20.63 -0.05
N ILE A 6 -16.60 20.96 -1.32
CA ILE A 6 -15.51 21.23 -2.27
C ILE A 6 -14.75 22.50 -1.84
N ASN A 7 -15.47 23.57 -1.51
CA ASN A 7 -14.85 24.82 -1.04
C ASN A 7 -14.09 24.62 0.27
N GLU A 8 -14.67 23.91 1.24
CA GLU A 8 -13.98 23.52 2.48
C GLU A 8 -12.67 22.77 2.18
N GLY A 9 -12.70 21.80 1.25
CA GLY A 9 -11.52 21.06 0.82
C GLY A 9 -10.44 21.97 0.21
N LEU A 10 -10.83 22.89 -0.66
CA LEU A 10 -9.91 23.87 -1.28
C LEU A 10 -9.31 24.83 -0.25
N GLU A 11 -10.07 25.26 0.75
CA GLU A 11 -9.56 26.09 1.84
C GLU A 11 -8.50 25.35 2.66
N HIS A 12 -8.72 24.07 2.95
CA HIS A 12 -7.75 23.22 3.65
C HIS A 12 -6.49 23.01 2.81
N LEU A 13 -6.60 22.79 1.49
CA LEU A 13 -5.44 22.75 0.60
C LEU A 13 -4.62 24.05 0.65
N ALA A 14 -5.29 25.20 0.60
CA ALA A 14 -4.63 26.50 0.66
C ALA A 14 -3.96 26.75 2.02
N LYS A 15 -4.55 26.28 3.13
CA LYS A 15 -3.93 26.32 4.46
C LYS A 15 -2.69 25.43 4.52
N ALA A 16 -2.76 24.21 4.01
CA ALA A 16 -1.62 23.30 3.95
C ALA A 16 -0.44 23.91 3.17
N GLU A 17 -0.71 24.55 2.02
CA GLU A 17 0.32 25.23 1.23
C GLU A 17 0.94 26.42 1.98
N LYS A 18 0.17 27.13 2.82
CA LYS A 18 0.72 28.18 3.70
C LYS A 18 1.65 27.62 4.77
N TYR A 19 1.37 26.43 5.32
CA TYR A 19 2.24 25.76 6.29
C TYR A 19 3.57 25.29 5.67
N LEU A 20 3.55 24.95 4.38
CA LEU A 20 4.74 24.56 3.62
C LEU A 20 5.58 25.77 3.18
N LYS A 21 4.98 26.95 3.02
CA LYS A 21 5.71 28.18 2.69
C LYS A 21 6.63 28.57 3.85
N THR A 22 7.93 28.54 3.58
CA THR A 22 8.95 29.13 4.45
C THR A 22 9.03 30.63 4.19
N GLY A 23 9.37 31.38 5.23
CA GLY A 23 9.49 32.83 5.18
C GLY A 23 10.68 33.30 6.01
N PHE A 24 10.89 34.61 6.10
CA PHE A 24 12.05 35.21 6.77
C PHE A 24 12.22 34.77 8.25
N LEU A 25 11.13 34.36 8.92
CA LEU A 25 11.13 33.86 10.30
C LEU A 25 11.10 32.31 10.44
N LYS A 26 10.71 31.56 9.39
CA LYS A 26 10.50 30.10 9.49
C LYS A 26 11.33 29.37 8.43
N TRP A 27 12.46 28.84 8.88
CA TRP A 27 13.46 28.17 8.04
C TRP A 27 13.10 26.71 7.70
N LYS A 28 12.19 26.08 8.46
CA LYS A 28 11.73 24.70 8.22
C LYS A 28 10.23 24.68 7.91
N PRO A 29 9.79 24.07 6.78
CA PRO A 29 8.38 23.85 6.49
C PRO A 29 7.70 23.00 7.57
N ASP A 30 6.43 23.28 7.84
CA ASP A 30 5.62 22.56 8.82
C ASP A 30 4.86 21.43 8.17
N TYR A 31 5.58 20.33 7.93
CA TYR A 31 5.02 19.18 7.24
C TYR A 31 3.91 18.49 8.04
N ASP A 32 3.97 18.52 9.37
CA ASP A 32 2.96 17.89 10.23
C ASP A 32 1.61 18.62 10.15
N SER A 33 1.63 19.94 10.30
CA SER A 33 0.42 20.77 10.15
C SER A 33 -0.12 20.71 8.72
N ALA A 34 0.76 20.72 7.72
CA ALA A 34 0.36 20.60 6.32
C ALA A 34 -0.32 19.26 6.03
N ALA A 35 0.23 18.14 6.53
CA ALA A 35 -0.35 16.82 6.36
C ALA A 35 -1.75 16.72 6.98
N SER A 36 -1.93 17.23 8.20
CA SER A 36 -3.25 17.25 8.87
C SER A 36 -4.29 18.02 8.06
N GLU A 37 -3.92 19.16 7.48
CA GLU A 37 -4.83 19.94 6.63
C GLU A 37 -5.11 19.22 5.29
N TYR A 38 -4.12 18.56 4.68
CA TYR A 38 -4.35 17.73 3.49
C TYR A 38 -5.30 16.57 3.76
N GLY A 39 -5.20 15.90 4.90
CA GLY A 39 -6.12 14.83 5.30
C GLY A 39 -7.56 15.32 5.46
N LYS A 40 -7.75 16.50 6.08
CA LYS A 40 -9.08 17.14 6.16
C LYS A 40 -9.64 17.49 4.78
N ALA A 41 -8.79 18.01 3.89
CA ALA A 41 -9.17 18.29 2.51
C ALA A 41 -9.62 17.01 1.78
N ALA A 42 -8.87 15.92 1.92
CA ALA A 42 -9.21 14.64 1.31
C ALA A 42 -10.58 14.11 1.77
N VAL A 43 -10.88 14.20 3.08
CA VAL A 43 -12.18 13.81 3.63
C VAL A 43 -13.31 14.70 3.08
N ALA A 44 -13.09 16.01 2.98
CA ALA A 44 -14.07 16.94 2.41
C ALA A 44 -14.37 16.63 0.94
N PHE A 45 -13.34 16.39 0.11
CA PHE A 45 -13.49 16.00 -1.29
C PHE A 45 -14.17 14.63 -1.45
N LYS A 46 -13.82 13.66 -0.61
CA LYS A 46 -14.48 12.34 -0.57
C LYS A 46 -15.97 12.47 -0.28
N ASN A 47 -16.34 13.28 0.71
CA ASN A 47 -17.75 13.54 1.05
C ASN A 47 -18.50 14.27 -0.08
N ALA A 48 -17.79 15.07 -0.88
CA ALA A 48 -18.32 15.70 -2.08
C ALA A 48 -18.34 14.78 -3.33
N LYS A 49 -17.92 13.52 -3.20
CA LYS A 49 -17.72 12.55 -4.31
C LYS A 49 -16.71 13.01 -5.37
N GLN A 50 -15.80 13.91 -5.02
CA GLN A 50 -14.68 14.34 -5.86
C GLN A 50 -13.47 13.44 -5.59
N PHE A 51 -13.53 12.19 -6.06
CA PHE A 51 -12.51 11.18 -5.77
C PHE A 51 -11.13 11.53 -6.34
N GLU A 52 -11.07 12.20 -7.48
CA GLU A 52 -9.81 12.62 -8.10
C GLU A 52 -9.08 13.65 -7.24
N GLN A 53 -9.79 14.69 -6.79
CA GLN A 53 -9.26 15.70 -5.87
C GLN A 53 -8.93 15.11 -4.49
N ALA A 54 -9.75 14.18 -3.99
CA ALA A 54 -9.47 13.47 -2.75
C ALA A 54 -8.18 12.65 -2.83
N LYS A 55 -7.98 11.92 -3.94
CA LYS A 55 -6.75 11.17 -4.20
C LYS A 55 -5.53 12.09 -4.22
N ASP A 56 -5.59 13.21 -4.95
CA ASP A 56 -4.48 14.16 -5.02
C ASP A 56 -4.16 14.78 -3.65
N ALA A 57 -5.19 15.07 -2.84
CA ALA A 57 -5.01 15.54 -1.47
C ALA A 57 -4.33 14.48 -0.58
N CYS A 58 -4.76 13.21 -0.63
CA CYS A 58 -4.11 12.11 0.08
C CYS A 58 -2.65 11.89 -0.36
N LEU A 59 -2.33 12.06 -1.65
CA LEU A 59 -0.95 11.96 -2.12
C LEU A 59 -0.07 13.09 -1.56
N ARG A 60 -0.60 14.32 -1.49
CA ARG A 60 0.10 15.46 -0.86
C ARG A 60 0.30 15.25 0.64
N GLU A 61 -0.71 14.71 1.33
CA GLU A 61 -0.63 14.30 2.74
C GLU A 61 0.49 13.27 2.94
N ALA A 62 0.51 12.22 2.10
CA ALA A 62 1.50 11.16 2.20
C ALA A 62 2.93 11.70 2.01
N VAL A 63 3.16 12.55 1.01
CA VAL A 63 4.46 13.20 0.77
C VAL A 63 4.86 14.12 1.93
N ALA A 64 3.91 14.83 2.54
CA ALA A 64 4.20 15.64 3.73
C ALA A 64 4.65 14.77 4.91
N HIS A 65 3.97 13.64 5.16
CA HIS A 65 4.38 12.68 6.20
C HIS A 65 5.74 12.03 5.90
N GLU A 66 6.05 11.69 4.64
CA GLU A 66 7.37 11.19 4.23
C GLU A 66 8.48 12.20 4.59
N ASN A 67 8.27 13.48 4.25
CA ASN A 67 9.22 14.55 4.56
C ASN A 67 9.39 14.75 6.07
N ASN A 68 8.36 14.45 6.87
CA ASN A 68 8.43 14.47 8.33
C ASN A 68 8.96 13.16 8.94
N ARG A 69 9.40 12.19 8.13
CA ARG A 69 9.81 10.83 8.56
C ARG A 69 8.72 10.05 9.31
N ALA A 70 7.46 10.40 9.10
CA ALA A 70 6.30 9.73 9.68
C ALA A 70 5.81 8.61 8.74
N LEU A 71 6.63 7.58 8.52
CA LEU A 71 6.41 6.54 7.51
C LEU A 71 5.06 5.81 7.67
N PHE A 72 4.67 5.49 8.91
CA PHE A 72 3.37 4.85 9.17
C PHE A 72 2.18 5.69 8.69
N HIS A 73 2.22 7.01 8.94
CA HIS A 73 1.15 7.93 8.54
C HIS A 73 1.17 8.17 7.03
N ALA A 74 2.36 8.24 6.42
CA ALA A 74 2.50 8.29 4.96
C ALA A 74 1.88 7.05 4.29
N ALA A 75 2.19 5.85 4.79
CA ALA A 75 1.63 4.61 4.29
C ALA A 75 0.10 4.58 4.39
N LYS A 76 -0.47 5.06 5.51
CA LYS A 76 -1.93 5.21 5.68
C LYS A 76 -2.54 6.14 4.66
N ALA A 77 -1.91 7.29 4.39
CA ALA A 77 -2.38 8.23 3.39
C ALA A 77 -2.33 7.63 1.96
N TYR A 78 -1.31 6.83 1.63
CA TYR A 78 -1.28 6.06 0.38
C TYR A 78 -2.39 5.02 0.29
N GLU A 79 -2.69 4.30 1.37
CA GLU A 79 -3.83 3.38 1.40
C GLU A 79 -5.15 4.13 1.14
N GLN A 80 -5.33 5.33 1.71
CA GLN A 80 -6.52 6.16 1.45
C GLN A 80 -6.59 6.60 -0.02
N ALA A 81 -5.48 7.02 -0.62
CA ALA A 81 -5.43 7.34 -2.04
C ALA A 81 -5.77 6.12 -2.91
N GLY A 82 -5.29 4.93 -2.54
CA GLY A 82 -5.65 3.66 -3.18
C GLY A 82 -7.14 3.34 -3.08
N MET A 83 -7.77 3.64 -1.93
CA MET A 83 -9.23 3.52 -1.78
C MET A 83 -9.98 4.47 -2.71
N MET A 84 -9.50 5.71 -2.91
CA MET A 84 -10.14 6.64 -3.84
C MET A 84 -10.04 6.14 -5.30
N LEU A 85 -8.90 5.58 -5.68
CA LEU A 85 -8.71 4.96 -7.00
C LEU A 85 -9.60 3.73 -7.20
N LYS A 86 -9.84 2.94 -6.15
CA LYS A 86 -10.80 1.84 -6.19
C LYS A 86 -12.22 2.33 -6.49
N GLU A 87 -12.67 3.42 -5.85
CA GLU A 87 -13.98 4.03 -6.15
C GLU A 87 -14.07 4.53 -7.60
N MET A 88 -12.95 4.97 -8.17
CA MET A 88 -12.83 5.37 -9.58
C MET A 88 -12.65 4.18 -10.55
N GLN A 89 -12.68 2.93 -10.07
CA GLN A 89 -12.40 1.71 -10.82
C GLN A 89 -10.99 1.64 -11.45
N LYS A 90 -10.05 2.46 -10.97
CA LYS A 90 -8.64 2.48 -11.40
C LYS A 90 -7.80 1.54 -10.55
N LEU A 91 -8.14 0.25 -10.60
CA LEU A 91 -7.54 -0.79 -9.75
C LEU A 91 -6.01 -0.95 -9.94
N PRO A 92 -5.44 -0.91 -11.15
CA PRO A 92 -3.98 -1.01 -11.33
C PRO A 92 -3.21 0.13 -10.65
N GLU A 93 -3.70 1.37 -10.75
CA GLU A 93 -3.10 2.52 -10.06
C GLU A 93 -3.22 2.37 -8.53
N ALA A 94 -4.35 1.86 -8.04
CA ALA A 94 -4.55 1.62 -6.61
C ALA A 94 -3.52 0.62 -6.04
N VAL A 95 -3.22 -0.44 -6.80
CA VAL A 95 -2.21 -1.43 -6.42
C VAL A 95 -0.82 -0.80 -6.28
N GLN A 96 -0.41 0.06 -7.21
CA GLN A 96 0.90 0.73 -7.13
C GLN A 96 1.04 1.57 -5.85
N LEU A 97 -0.04 2.26 -5.43
CA LEU A 97 -0.03 3.01 -4.17
C LEU A 97 0.04 2.09 -2.95
N ILE A 98 -0.64 0.95 -2.97
CA ILE A 98 -0.60 -0.03 -1.88
C ILE A 98 0.77 -0.70 -1.79
N GLU A 99 1.42 -1.01 -2.92
CA GLU A 99 2.81 -1.49 -2.94
C GLU A 99 3.75 -0.47 -2.27
N LYS A 100 3.62 0.82 -2.61
CA LYS A 100 4.40 1.88 -1.96
C LYS A 100 4.13 1.97 -0.45
N ALA A 101 2.86 1.89 -0.04
CA ALA A 101 2.48 1.87 1.37
C ALA A 101 3.09 0.65 2.11
N SER A 102 3.12 -0.52 1.46
CA SER A 102 3.68 -1.74 2.02
C SER A 102 5.18 -1.62 2.31
N MET A 103 5.94 -0.99 1.41
CA MET A 103 7.37 -0.74 1.61
C MET A 103 7.59 0.16 2.82
N MET A 104 6.78 1.22 2.97
CA MET A 104 6.84 2.11 4.12
C MET A 104 6.48 1.41 5.43
N TYR A 105 5.49 0.51 5.42
CA TYR A 105 5.16 -0.29 6.60
C TYR A 105 6.29 -1.24 6.99
N LEU A 106 7.00 -1.83 6.02
CA LEU A 106 8.18 -2.66 6.27
C LEU A 106 9.33 -1.82 6.86
N GLU A 107 9.63 -0.66 6.27
CA GLU A 107 10.65 0.27 6.77
C GLU A 107 10.32 0.80 8.18
N ASN A 108 9.04 0.97 8.49
CA ASN A 108 8.57 1.37 9.82
C ASN A 108 8.59 0.21 10.85
N GLY A 109 8.95 -1.01 10.45
CA GLY A 109 8.97 -2.18 11.34
C GLY A 109 7.58 -2.74 11.66
N THR A 110 6.61 -2.55 10.75
CA THR A 110 5.23 -3.06 10.87
C THR A 110 4.89 -4.03 9.72
N PRO A 111 5.62 -5.15 9.58
CA PRO A 111 5.47 -6.11 8.48
C PRO A 111 4.07 -6.74 8.40
N ASP A 112 3.41 -6.97 9.55
CA ASP A 112 2.01 -7.38 9.62
C ASP A 112 1.08 -6.49 8.79
N THR A 113 1.23 -5.16 8.95
CA THR A 113 0.36 -4.20 8.27
C THR A 113 0.67 -4.17 6.78
N ALA A 114 1.95 -4.29 6.40
CA ALA A 114 2.37 -4.41 5.01
C ALA A 114 1.74 -5.64 4.34
N ALA A 115 1.82 -6.80 4.98
CA ALA A 115 1.29 -8.06 4.47
C ALA A 115 -0.24 -7.99 4.30
N MET A 116 -0.96 -7.45 5.29
CA MET A 116 -2.41 -7.27 5.21
C MET A 116 -2.82 -6.31 4.08
N ALA A 117 -2.05 -5.24 3.85
CA ALA A 117 -2.32 -4.30 2.76
C ALA A 117 -2.13 -4.96 1.38
N LEU A 118 -1.00 -5.67 1.19
CA LEU A 118 -0.69 -6.40 -0.04
C LEU A 118 -1.70 -7.52 -0.32
N GLU A 119 -2.12 -8.29 0.68
CA GLU A 119 -3.12 -9.34 0.50
C GLU A 119 -4.47 -8.77 0.02
N ARG A 120 -4.90 -7.65 0.59
CA ARG A 120 -6.13 -6.96 0.15
C ARG A 120 -6.01 -6.46 -1.28
N ALA A 121 -4.86 -5.90 -1.66
CA ALA A 121 -4.59 -5.46 -3.03
C ALA A 121 -4.63 -6.63 -4.02
N GLY A 122 -3.99 -7.75 -3.68
CA GLY A 122 -4.02 -8.99 -4.46
C GLY A 122 -5.44 -9.45 -4.74
N LYS A 123 -6.28 -9.52 -3.69
CA LYS A 123 -7.69 -9.91 -3.79
C LYS A 123 -8.52 -8.98 -4.69
N LEU A 124 -8.22 -7.68 -4.70
CA LEU A 124 -8.94 -6.70 -5.52
C LEU A 124 -8.63 -6.84 -7.01
N ILE A 125 -7.40 -7.25 -7.36
CA ILE A 125 -6.95 -7.30 -8.75
C ILE A 125 -7.05 -8.70 -9.37
N GLU A 126 -7.40 -9.76 -8.61
CA GLU A 126 -7.50 -11.14 -9.12
C GLU A 126 -8.33 -11.27 -10.42
N ASN A 127 -9.43 -10.54 -10.52
CA ASN A 127 -10.34 -10.59 -11.66
C ASN A 127 -9.95 -9.65 -12.81
N VAL A 128 -9.02 -8.73 -12.58
CA VAL A 128 -8.59 -7.71 -13.55
C VAL A 128 -7.23 -8.06 -14.13
N ASP A 129 -6.27 -8.33 -13.27
CA ASP A 129 -4.92 -8.75 -13.61
C ASP A 129 -4.47 -9.87 -12.65
N PRO A 130 -4.72 -11.15 -13.02
CA PRO A 130 -4.34 -12.28 -12.19
C PRO A 130 -2.81 -12.43 -12.07
N GLU A 131 -2.03 -11.89 -13.01
CA GLU A 131 -0.56 -11.95 -12.92
C GLU A 131 -0.06 -11.04 -11.81
N LYS A 132 -0.56 -9.80 -11.78
CA LYS A 132 -0.21 -8.86 -10.72
C LYS A 132 -0.70 -9.36 -9.37
N ALA A 133 -1.88 -9.99 -9.30
CA ALA A 133 -2.37 -10.63 -8.08
C ALA A 133 -1.42 -11.72 -7.56
N VAL A 134 -0.88 -12.57 -8.45
CA VAL A 134 0.12 -13.58 -8.10
C VAL A 134 1.39 -12.94 -7.52
N GLN A 135 1.89 -11.88 -8.16
CA GLN A 135 3.07 -11.16 -7.66
C GLN A 135 2.84 -10.59 -6.25
N LEU A 136 1.67 -9.99 -6.01
CA LEU A 136 1.31 -9.45 -4.70
C LEU A 136 1.23 -10.56 -3.65
N TYR A 137 0.62 -11.71 -3.96
CA TYR A 137 0.57 -12.84 -3.02
C TYR A 137 1.95 -13.44 -2.73
N GLN A 138 2.85 -13.49 -3.72
CA GLN A 138 4.24 -13.89 -3.51
C GLN A 138 4.99 -12.89 -2.61
N GLN A 139 4.82 -11.59 -2.85
CA GLN A 139 5.38 -10.55 -1.97
C GLN A 139 4.84 -10.69 -0.54
N THR A 140 3.53 -10.87 -0.35
CA THR A 140 2.94 -11.09 0.97
C THR A 140 3.49 -12.35 1.63
N ALA A 141 3.66 -13.45 0.88
CA ALA A 141 4.24 -14.68 1.40
C ALA A 141 5.67 -14.46 1.91
N ASN A 142 6.51 -13.75 1.13
CA ASN A 142 7.89 -13.42 1.54
C ASN A 142 7.92 -12.60 2.84
N VAL A 143 6.97 -11.67 3.02
CA VAL A 143 6.86 -10.91 4.28
C VAL A 143 6.55 -11.86 5.45
N PHE A 144 5.64 -12.82 5.28
CA PHE A 144 5.35 -13.80 6.34
C PHE A 144 6.47 -14.81 6.57
N GLU A 145 7.23 -15.19 5.54
CA GLU A 145 8.41 -16.06 5.68
C GLU A 145 9.50 -15.39 6.53
N ASN A 146 9.77 -14.11 6.29
CA ASN A 146 10.73 -13.34 7.08
C ASN A 146 10.33 -13.22 8.56
N GLU A 147 9.02 -13.25 8.86
CA GLU A 147 8.47 -13.24 10.22
C GLU A 147 8.29 -14.66 10.80
N GLU A 148 8.83 -15.71 10.15
CA GLU A 148 8.71 -17.13 10.51
C GLU A 148 7.26 -17.66 10.57
N ARG A 149 6.32 -16.98 9.92
CA ARG A 149 4.88 -17.32 9.87
C ARG A 149 4.56 -18.19 8.67
N LEU A 150 5.26 -19.33 8.58
CA LEU A 150 5.24 -20.25 7.44
C LEU A 150 3.83 -20.71 7.05
N ARG A 151 2.93 -20.88 8.02
CA ARG A 151 1.55 -21.33 7.75
C ARG A 151 0.78 -20.33 6.86
N GLN A 152 0.98 -19.03 7.08
CA GLN A 152 0.32 -17.98 6.31
C GLN A 152 0.99 -17.77 4.96
N ALA A 153 2.32 -17.87 4.91
CA ALA A 153 3.06 -17.86 3.64
C ALA A 153 2.58 -18.98 2.69
N VAL A 154 2.47 -20.21 3.20
CA VAL A 154 1.97 -21.36 2.42
C VAL A 154 0.54 -21.15 1.94
N GLU A 155 -0.34 -20.57 2.76
CA GLU A 155 -1.72 -20.26 2.36
C GLU A 155 -1.76 -19.30 1.15
N LEU A 156 -0.93 -18.25 1.18
CA LEU A 156 -0.84 -17.26 0.11
C LEU A 156 -0.22 -17.82 -1.16
N LEU A 157 0.85 -18.62 -1.04
CA LEU A 157 1.43 -19.35 -2.16
C LEU A 157 0.40 -20.33 -2.77
N GLY A 158 -0.46 -20.93 -1.95
CA GLY A 158 -1.60 -21.71 -2.40
C GLY A 158 -2.62 -20.90 -3.20
N LYS A 159 -2.93 -19.66 -2.77
CA LYS A 159 -3.79 -18.71 -3.53
C LYS A 159 -3.15 -18.36 -4.87
N ALA A 160 -1.87 -18.00 -4.88
CA ALA A 160 -1.10 -17.72 -6.09
C ALA A 160 -1.09 -18.92 -7.08
N SER A 161 -0.85 -20.13 -6.57
CA SER A 161 -0.83 -21.36 -7.36
C SER A 161 -2.18 -21.62 -8.03
N ARG A 162 -3.29 -21.44 -7.30
CA ARG A 162 -4.65 -21.59 -7.87
C ARG A 162 -4.92 -20.58 -8.98
N LEU A 163 -4.46 -19.33 -8.84
CA LEU A 163 -4.60 -18.32 -9.90
C LEU A 163 -3.79 -18.68 -11.15
N LEU A 164 -2.55 -19.15 -10.99
CA LEU A 164 -1.70 -19.57 -12.11
C LEU A 164 -2.31 -20.74 -12.89
N VAL A 165 -2.86 -21.74 -12.17
CA VAL A 165 -3.55 -22.89 -12.80
C VAL A 165 -4.78 -22.43 -13.58
N ARG A 166 -5.60 -21.52 -13.03
CA ARG A 166 -6.77 -20.95 -13.73
C ARG A 166 -6.35 -20.17 -14.99
N GLY A 167 -5.21 -19.51 -14.97
CA GLY A 167 -4.65 -18.77 -16.11
C GLY A 167 -4.07 -19.63 -17.23
N ARG A 168 -4.11 -20.98 -17.13
CA ARG A 168 -3.44 -21.93 -18.05
C ARG A 168 -1.95 -21.64 -18.28
N ARG A 169 -1.29 -20.99 -17.32
CA ARG A 169 0.14 -20.70 -17.38
C ARG A 169 0.92 -21.84 -16.77
N TYR A 170 1.15 -22.88 -17.58
CA TYR A 170 2.03 -24.01 -17.23
C TYR A 170 3.51 -23.68 -17.54
N GLY A 171 3.92 -22.45 -17.22
CA GLY A 171 5.30 -22.00 -17.38
C GLY A 171 6.12 -22.34 -16.15
N PHE A 172 6.92 -23.39 -16.24
CA PHE A 172 8.03 -23.77 -15.34
C PHE A 172 9.13 -22.68 -15.26
N GLN A 173 8.79 -21.39 -15.18
CA GLN A 173 9.76 -20.28 -15.22
C GLN A 173 10.03 -19.66 -13.85
N ASN A 174 9.12 -19.84 -12.87
CA ASN A 174 9.21 -19.23 -11.54
C ASN A 174 9.14 -20.29 -10.42
N CYS A 175 9.76 -21.45 -10.61
CA CYS A 175 10.23 -22.22 -9.46
C CYS A 175 11.32 -21.39 -8.77
N MET A 176 10.92 -20.49 -7.87
CA MET A 176 11.82 -20.06 -6.81
C MET A 176 12.33 -21.35 -6.13
N PRO A 177 13.65 -21.46 -5.89
CA PRO A 177 14.18 -22.65 -5.26
C PRO A 177 13.65 -22.71 -3.82
N ILE A 178 12.71 -23.62 -3.58
CA ILE A 178 12.44 -24.18 -2.24
C ILE A 178 13.64 -25.08 -1.80
N HIS A 179 14.72 -25.11 -2.58
CA HIS A 179 15.96 -25.82 -2.33
C HIS A 179 16.83 -25.09 -1.30
N HIS A 180 16.44 -25.11 -0.01
CA HIS A 180 17.45 -25.22 1.05
C HIS A 180 16.97 -25.74 2.42
N LEU A 181 15.68 -25.92 2.70
CA LEU A 181 15.25 -26.16 4.09
C LEU A 181 14.47 -27.44 4.40
N CYS A 182 14.33 -28.38 3.45
CA CYS A 182 13.60 -29.63 3.71
C CYS A 182 14.37 -30.94 3.47
N PHE A 183 15.69 -30.95 3.28
CA PHE A 183 16.40 -32.20 2.94
C PHE A 183 17.65 -32.56 3.77
N GLU A 184 17.88 -31.97 4.95
CA GLU A 184 19.01 -32.37 5.81
C GLU A 184 18.64 -32.89 7.21
N SER A 185 17.38 -33.27 7.46
CA SER A 185 16.99 -33.72 8.82
C SER A 185 16.50 -35.16 8.93
N THR A 186 16.50 -35.98 7.86
CA THR A 186 15.98 -37.35 7.95
C THR A 186 16.69 -38.38 7.06
N PHE A 187 18.01 -38.52 7.19
CA PHE A 187 18.78 -39.75 6.91
C PHE A 187 20.09 -39.58 7.71
N GLY A 188 20.43 -40.31 8.77
CA GLY A 188 20.28 -41.74 8.96
C GLY A 188 21.66 -42.41 8.82
N THR A 189 22.54 -42.28 9.81
CA THR A 189 23.69 -43.17 9.98
C THR A 189 23.60 -43.84 11.35
N TYR A 190 22.98 -45.01 11.37
CA TYR A 190 23.20 -46.01 12.40
C TYR A 190 24.57 -46.65 12.14
N THR A 191 25.48 -46.52 13.10
CA THR A 191 26.61 -47.44 13.29
C THR A 191 26.16 -48.69 14.02
#